data_AF-A0A843ERT6-F1
#
_entry.id   AF-A0A843ERT6-F1
#
_cell.length_a   1.000
_cell.length_b   1.000
_cell.length_c   1.000
_cell.angle_alpha   90.00
_cell.angle_beta   90.00
_cell.angle_gamma   90.00
#
_symmetry.space_group_name_H-M   'P 1'
#
loop_
_entity.id
_entity.type
_entity.pdbx_description
1 polymer ?
#
loop_
_entity_poly.entity_id
_entity_poly.type
_entity_poly.pdbx_seq_one_letter_code
_entity_poly.pdbx_strand_id
1 'polypeptide(L)'
;SINTEEDRPGVAGSIMDADAAVEHVLKVTEDSDITVVGVAGPGDSLANEATFEFFEKINEVKPELIKCMSTNGLLLPKYAEKIAELGINTVTVTVNAVDPEILKEINGFIVYEGKAYKGLEAAEILSKNQLEGIKKITDLGVVVKVNIVLIPGLNDEHIVEIAKTVKECGADLINVLPLIPLNKMADYPRPGCGEIEKARSDVEEYLPVFRACTQCRADAYGIPGKKHKDHHLGNAPQSHF
;
A
#
# COMPACT_ATOMS: atom_id res chain seq x y z
N SER A 1 10.18 -3.37 -8.71
CA SER A 1 11.20 -4.19 -9.40
C SER A 1 10.48 -5.03 -10.44
N ILE A 2 10.92 -5.01 -11.70
CA ILE A 2 10.52 -6.01 -12.70
C ILE A 2 11.49 -7.15 -12.46
N ASN A 3 11.08 -8.16 -11.69
CA ASN A 3 11.98 -9.25 -11.34
C ASN A 3 11.21 -10.55 -11.19
N THR A 4 11.66 -11.56 -11.93
CA THR A 4 11.10 -12.92 -11.93
C THR A 4 11.69 -13.81 -10.83
N GLU A 5 12.78 -13.37 -10.19
CA GLU A 5 13.54 -14.11 -9.17
C GLU A 5 13.37 -13.54 -7.75
N GLU A 6 12.93 -12.29 -7.59
CA GLU A 6 12.66 -11.70 -6.27
C GLU A 6 11.38 -12.30 -5.65
N ASP A 7 11.54 -12.98 -4.52
CA ASP A 7 10.45 -13.48 -3.68
C ASP A 7 10.19 -12.53 -2.51
N ARG A 8 9.40 -11.47 -2.77
CA ARG A 8 8.95 -10.50 -1.76
C ARG A 8 7.66 -9.79 -2.21
N PRO A 9 6.93 -9.12 -1.29
CA PRO A 9 5.73 -8.36 -1.62
C PRO A 9 5.98 -7.18 -2.56
N GLY A 10 4.94 -6.80 -3.30
CA GLY A 10 4.94 -5.61 -4.16
C GLY A 10 5.83 -5.67 -5.42
N VAL A 11 6.36 -6.85 -5.77
CA VAL A 11 7.07 -7.05 -7.05
C VAL A 11 6.08 -7.37 -8.18
N ALA A 12 6.53 -7.16 -9.41
CA ALA A 12 5.79 -7.53 -10.62
C ALA A 12 6.71 -8.25 -11.61
N GLY A 13 6.20 -9.28 -12.30
CA GLY A 13 6.89 -10.01 -13.34
C GLY A 13 6.88 -9.27 -14.69
N SER A 14 5.91 -8.40 -14.90
CA SER A 14 5.79 -7.53 -16.08
C SER A 14 5.15 -6.19 -15.73
N ILE A 15 5.34 -5.19 -16.60
CA ILE A 15 4.64 -3.90 -16.53
C ILE A 15 3.63 -3.85 -17.67
N MET A 16 2.44 -3.34 -17.38
CA MET A 16 1.39 -3.04 -18.35
C MET A 16 1.22 -1.53 -18.43
N ASP A 17 0.96 -1.03 -19.64
CA ASP A 17 0.34 0.29 -19.79
C ASP A 17 -1.15 0.23 -19.44
N ALA A 18 -1.82 1.38 -19.44
CA ALA A 18 -3.22 1.47 -19.06
C ALA A 18 -4.13 0.64 -19.97
N ASP A 19 -3.87 0.57 -21.28
CA ASP A 19 -4.69 -0.18 -22.23
C ASP A 19 -4.54 -1.70 -22.03
N ALA A 20 -3.31 -2.19 -21.91
CA ALA A 20 -3.03 -3.59 -21.63
C ALA A 20 -3.59 -4.02 -20.27
N ALA A 21 -3.54 -3.15 -19.26
CA ALA A 21 -4.13 -3.43 -17.95
C ALA A 21 -5.66 -3.52 -18.02
N VAL A 22 -6.32 -2.63 -18.77
CA VAL A 22 -7.78 -2.70 -18.99
C VAL A 22 -8.15 -3.98 -19.72
N GLU A 23 -7.46 -4.35 -20.80
CA GLU A 23 -7.69 -5.60 -21.53
C GLU A 23 -7.53 -6.82 -20.60
N HIS A 24 -6.49 -6.80 -19.76
CA HIS A 24 -6.28 -7.85 -18.77
C HIS A 24 -7.45 -7.96 -17.79
N VAL A 25 -7.93 -6.84 -17.24
CA VAL A 25 -9.09 -6.81 -16.33
C VAL A 25 -10.34 -7.37 -17.02
N LEU A 26 -10.62 -6.96 -18.25
CA LEU A 26 -11.77 -7.47 -19.00
C LEU A 26 -11.71 -8.99 -19.16
N LYS A 27 -10.53 -9.52 -19.53
CA LYS A 27 -10.32 -10.94 -19.69
C LYS A 27 -10.46 -11.74 -18.39
N VAL A 28 -9.88 -11.27 -17.29
CA VAL A 28 -9.93 -12.02 -16.02
C VAL A 28 -11.28 -11.91 -15.32
N THR A 29 -12.09 -10.90 -15.65
CA THR A 29 -13.43 -10.70 -15.06
C THR A 29 -14.56 -11.34 -15.86
N GLU A 30 -14.31 -11.91 -17.03
CA GLU A 30 -15.35 -12.52 -17.87
C GLU A 30 -16.05 -13.71 -17.19
N ASP A 31 -15.27 -14.60 -16.57
CA ASP A 31 -15.75 -15.83 -15.92
C ASP A 31 -15.33 -15.95 -14.44
N SER A 32 -15.13 -14.81 -13.76
CA SER A 32 -14.66 -14.82 -12.36
C SER A 32 -15.50 -13.96 -11.42
N ASP A 33 -15.45 -14.31 -10.14
CA ASP A 33 -16.10 -13.58 -9.05
C ASP A 33 -15.26 -12.38 -8.58
N ILE A 34 -14.41 -11.82 -9.45
CA ILE A 34 -13.56 -10.68 -9.11
C ILE A 34 -14.44 -9.43 -8.96
N THR A 35 -14.39 -8.82 -7.78
CA THR A 35 -15.19 -7.63 -7.43
C THR A 35 -14.35 -6.39 -7.18
N VAL A 36 -13.03 -6.55 -7.06
CA VAL A 36 -12.10 -5.48 -6.71
C VAL A 36 -10.99 -5.43 -7.76
N VAL A 37 -10.66 -4.22 -8.19
CA VAL A 37 -9.51 -3.92 -9.03
C VAL A 37 -8.68 -2.85 -8.36
N GLY A 38 -7.36 -2.95 -8.44
CA GLY A 38 -6.51 -1.93 -7.86
C GLY A 38 -5.11 -1.84 -8.42
N VAL A 39 -4.49 -0.68 -8.19
CA VAL A 39 -3.12 -0.40 -8.57
C VAL A 39 -2.27 -0.35 -7.31
N ALA A 40 -1.28 -1.23 -7.20
CA ALA A 40 -0.46 -1.37 -5.99
C ALA A 40 1.04 -1.46 -6.25
N GLY A 41 1.51 -1.35 -7.50
CA GLY A 41 2.94 -1.42 -7.77
C GLY A 41 3.33 -1.59 -9.23
N PRO A 42 4.63 -1.85 -9.47
CA PRO A 42 5.67 -2.13 -8.47
C PRO A 42 6.34 -0.89 -7.84
N GLY A 43 5.91 0.32 -8.22
CA GLY A 43 6.30 1.60 -7.59
C GLY A 43 5.15 2.21 -6.77
N ASP A 44 5.22 3.51 -6.50
CA ASP A 44 4.10 4.23 -5.89
C ASP A 44 3.04 4.58 -6.94
N SER A 45 1.77 4.26 -6.67
CA SER A 45 0.69 4.50 -7.63
C SER A 45 0.53 5.98 -8.01
N LEU A 46 0.74 6.92 -7.08
CA LEU A 46 0.55 8.35 -7.34
C LEU A 46 1.72 9.00 -8.07
N ALA A 47 2.85 8.31 -8.17
CA ALA A 47 4.00 8.76 -8.95
C ALA A 47 3.93 8.34 -10.43
N ASN A 48 2.87 7.67 -10.86
CA ASN A 48 2.71 7.13 -12.21
C ASN A 48 1.40 7.62 -12.84
N GLU A 49 1.48 8.41 -13.92
CA GLU A 49 0.29 8.94 -14.60
C GLU A 49 -0.61 7.83 -15.18
N ALA A 50 -0.01 6.70 -15.60
CA ALA A 50 -0.73 5.52 -16.08
C ALA A 50 -1.74 4.96 -15.05
N THR A 51 -1.53 5.20 -13.75
CA THR A 51 -2.50 4.85 -12.70
C THR A 51 -3.82 5.58 -12.91
N PHE A 52 -3.77 6.87 -13.21
CA PHE A 52 -4.98 7.68 -13.40
C PHE A 52 -5.66 7.33 -14.72
N GLU A 53 -4.90 7.21 -15.81
CA GLU A 53 -5.43 6.78 -17.11
C GLU A 53 -6.13 5.41 -17.03
N PHE A 54 -5.57 4.49 -16.25
CA PHE A 54 -6.18 3.19 -16.00
C PHE A 54 -7.54 3.31 -15.29
N PHE A 55 -7.62 4.08 -14.21
CA PHE A 55 -8.89 4.23 -13.48
C PHE A 55 -9.95 4.98 -14.29
N GLU A 56 -9.55 5.99 -15.09
CA GLU A 56 -10.44 6.67 -16.05
C GLU A 56 -11.08 5.65 -17.00
N LYS A 57 -10.26 4.80 -17.64
CA LYS A 57 -10.75 3.78 -18.58
C LYS A 57 -11.58 2.69 -17.90
N ILE A 58 -11.17 2.22 -16.73
CA ILE A 58 -11.93 1.21 -15.98
C ILE A 58 -13.32 1.72 -15.57
N ASN A 59 -13.45 3.01 -15.23
CA ASN A 59 -14.75 3.59 -14.93
C ASN A 59 -15.70 3.57 -16.14
N GLU A 60 -15.18 3.67 -17.36
CA GLU A 60 -15.99 3.60 -18.58
C GLU A 60 -16.47 2.17 -18.88
N VAL A 61 -15.60 1.18 -18.69
CA VAL A 61 -15.87 -0.20 -19.16
C VAL A 61 -16.36 -1.17 -18.08
N LYS A 62 -16.01 -0.94 -16.81
CA LYS A 62 -16.32 -1.80 -15.66
C LYS A 62 -16.64 -0.95 -14.41
N PRO A 63 -17.62 -0.02 -14.48
CA PRO A 63 -17.93 0.90 -13.38
C PRO A 63 -18.32 0.19 -12.08
N GLU A 64 -18.84 -1.03 -12.15
CA GLU A 64 -19.30 -1.84 -11.02
C GLU A 64 -18.18 -2.39 -10.14
N LEU A 65 -16.93 -2.44 -10.64
CA LEU A 65 -15.79 -2.91 -9.86
C LEU A 65 -15.45 -1.91 -8.75
N ILE A 66 -15.17 -2.44 -7.56
CA ILE A 66 -14.62 -1.65 -6.45
C ILE A 66 -13.18 -1.32 -6.79
N LYS A 67 -12.83 -0.03 -6.79
CA LYS A 67 -11.48 0.46 -7.10
C LYS A 67 -10.69 0.71 -5.82
N CYS A 68 -9.47 0.20 -5.76
CA CYS A 68 -8.55 0.49 -4.68
C CYS A 68 -7.14 0.83 -5.17
N MET A 69 -6.35 1.49 -4.33
CA MET A 69 -4.93 1.70 -4.62
C MET A 69 -4.07 1.66 -3.36
N SER A 70 -2.76 1.49 -3.55
CA SER A 70 -1.77 1.57 -2.49
C SER A 70 -0.77 2.69 -2.77
N THR A 71 -0.42 3.47 -1.76
CA THR A 71 0.56 4.55 -1.88
C THR A 71 1.42 4.68 -0.62
N ASN A 72 2.60 5.26 -0.77
CA ASN A 72 3.41 5.76 0.33
C ASN A 72 2.88 7.08 0.89
N GLY A 73 1.90 7.74 0.25
CA GLY A 73 1.26 8.96 0.75
C GLY A 73 1.97 10.28 0.46
N LEU A 74 3.18 10.28 -0.09
CA LEU A 74 3.95 11.50 -0.34
C LEU A 74 3.23 12.49 -1.28
N LEU A 75 2.51 11.97 -2.29
CA LEU A 75 1.78 12.79 -3.26
C LEU A 75 0.27 12.82 -2.99
N LEU A 76 -0.18 12.21 -1.89
CA LEU A 76 -1.59 12.10 -1.57
C LEU A 76 -2.29 13.47 -1.37
N PRO A 77 -1.71 14.48 -0.70
CA PRO A 77 -2.33 15.81 -0.60
C PRO A 77 -2.62 16.45 -1.97
N LYS A 78 -1.70 16.24 -2.92
CA LYS A 78 -1.80 16.77 -4.28
C LYS A 78 -2.90 16.10 -5.08
N TYR A 79 -3.03 14.78 -4.98
CA TYR A 79 -3.93 14.00 -5.84
C TYR A 79 -5.25 13.57 -5.17
N ALA A 80 -5.48 13.91 -3.90
CA ALA A 80 -6.68 13.48 -3.16
C ALA A 80 -8.00 13.79 -3.89
N GLU A 81 -8.15 15.00 -4.44
CA GLU A 81 -9.35 15.39 -5.21
C GLU A 81 -9.51 14.52 -6.46
N LYS A 82 -8.43 14.36 -7.25
CA LYS A 82 -8.43 13.50 -8.44
C LYS A 82 -8.78 12.05 -8.09
N ILE A 83 -8.28 11.51 -6.98
CA ILE A 83 -8.61 10.16 -6.50
C ILE A 83 -10.12 10.02 -6.24
N ALA A 84 -10.71 11.02 -5.55
CA ALA A 84 -12.14 11.02 -5.25
C ALA A 84 -13.00 11.18 -6.52
N GLU A 85 -12.60 12.06 -7.44
CA GLU A 85 -13.26 12.24 -8.74
C GLU A 85 -13.26 10.97 -9.59
N LEU A 86 -12.17 10.18 -9.53
CA LEU A 86 -12.06 8.88 -10.18
C LEU A 86 -12.88 7.78 -9.49
N GLY A 87 -13.61 8.08 -8.42
CA GLY A 87 -14.46 7.11 -7.73
C GLY A 87 -13.69 5.98 -7.08
N ILE A 88 -12.45 6.23 -6.67
CA ILE A 88 -11.64 5.24 -5.94
C ILE A 88 -12.26 5.02 -4.56
N ASN A 89 -12.61 3.78 -4.25
CA ASN A 89 -13.35 3.44 -3.04
C ASN A 89 -12.44 3.34 -1.81
N THR A 90 -11.21 2.85 -1.99
CA THR A 90 -10.29 2.61 -0.87
C THR A 90 -8.85 2.93 -1.24
N VAL A 91 -8.19 3.70 -0.38
CA VAL A 91 -6.75 4.00 -0.49
C VAL A 91 -6.03 3.37 0.68
N THR A 92 -4.99 2.59 0.40
CA THR A 92 -4.07 2.09 1.43
C THR A 92 -2.83 2.97 1.48
N VAL A 93 -2.54 3.57 2.63
CA VAL A 93 -1.34 4.39 2.86
C VAL A 93 -0.36 3.62 3.72
N THR A 94 0.90 3.55 3.32
CA THR A 94 1.95 2.93 4.14
C THR A 94 2.57 3.97 5.07
N VAL A 95 2.34 3.85 6.39
CA VAL A 95 2.85 4.76 7.41
C VAL A 95 3.64 3.95 8.44
N ASN A 96 4.96 3.90 8.30
CA ASN A 96 5.83 3.10 9.18
C ASN A 96 6.29 3.84 10.43
N ALA A 97 6.18 5.16 10.45
CA ALA A 97 6.44 6.00 11.62
C ALA A 97 5.83 7.39 11.42
N VAL A 98 5.35 7.98 12.51
CA VAL A 98 4.91 9.39 12.56
C VAL A 98 5.97 10.32 13.18
N ASP A 99 6.92 9.75 13.93
CA ASP A 99 8.09 10.47 14.43
C ASP A 99 9.16 10.51 13.32
N PRO A 100 9.56 11.71 12.85
CA PRO A 100 10.61 11.85 11.86
C PRO A 100 11.96 11.23 12.24
N GLU A 101 12.29 11.15 13.54
CA GLU A 101 13.54 10.54 14.03
C GLU A 101 13.56 9.02 13.81
N ILE A 102 12.41 8.35 13.89
CA ILE A 102 12.28 6.94 13.54
C ILE A 102 12.17 6.78 12.03
N LEU A 103 11.36 7.63 11.38
CA LEU A 103 11.09 7.51 9.94
C LEU A 103 12.35 7.71 9.08
N LYS A 104 13.30 8.55 9.50
CA LYS A 104 14.56 8.77 8.75
C LYS A 104 15.44 7.52 8.70
N GLU A 105 15.35 6.64 9.69
CA GLU A 105 16.08 5.36 9.72
C GLU A 105 15.41 4.32 8.79
N ILE A 106 14.11 4.47 8.53
CA ILE A 106 13.34 3.61 7.63
C ILE A 106 13.47 4.05 6.18
N ASN A 107 13.30 5.33 5.90
CA ASN A 107 13.23 5.87 4.55
C ASN A 107 14.54 6.57 4.14
N GLY A 108 15.25 5.99 3.18
CA GLY A 108 16.59 6.48 2.80
C GLY A 108 16.63 7.85 2.10
N PHE A 109 15.62 8.17 1.29
CA PHE A 109 15.45 9.48 0.63
C PHE A 109 14.03 9.59 0.07
N ILE A 110 13.62 10.81 -0.26
CA ILE A 110 12.43 11.06 -1.10
C ILE A 110 12.83 11.94 -2.28
N VAL A 111 12.05 11.87 -3.35
CA VAL A 111 12.08 12.87 -4.43
C VAL A 111 10.74 13.57 -4.43
N TYR A 112 10.75 14.87 -4.13
CA TYR A 112 9.55 15.68 -4.00
C TYR A 112 9.77 17.01 -4.71
N GLU A 113 8.82 17.40 -5.56
CA GLU A 113 8.90 18.64 -6.37
C GLU A 113 10.22 18.78 -7.15
N GLY A 114 10.71 17.67 -7.71
CA GLY A 114 11.95 17.65 -8.51
C GLY A 114 13.25 17.72 -7.71
N LYS A 115 13.20 17.78 -6.38
CA LYS A 115 14.37 17.77 -5.50
C LYS A 115 14.45 16.48 -4.69
N ALA A 116 15.65 15.96 -4.51
CA ALA A 116 15.92 14.84 -3.61
C ALA A 116 16.21 15.34 -2.18
N TYR A 117 15.55 14.75 -1.19
CA TYR A 117 15.71 15.04 0.24
C TYR A 117 16.20 13.79 0.96
N LYS A 118 16.97 13.95 2.05
CA LYS A 118 17.52 12.84 2.86
C LYS A 118 17.45 13.14 4.35
N GLY A 119 17.59 12.09 5.16
CA GLY A 119 17.64 12.21 6.61
C GLY A 119 16.35 12.79 7.20
N LEU A 120 16.51 13.61 8.24
CA LEU A 120 15.38 14.18 8.99
C LEU A 120 14.46 15.03 8.10
N GLU A 121 15.02 15.86 7.21
CA GLU A 121 14.23 16.71 6.28
C GLU A 121 13.32 15.86 5.38
N ALA A 122 13.82 14.72 4.87
CA ALA A 122 12.99 13.80 4.09
C ALA A 122 11.88 13.17 4.91
N ALA A 123 12.18 12.79 6.15
CA ALA A 123 11.22 12.18 7.05
C ALA A 123 10.11 13.16 7.45
N GLU A 124 10.44 14.40 7.76
CA GLU A 124 9.48 15.46 8.07
C GLU A 124 8.54 15.73 6.88
N ILE A 125 9.09 15.86 5.67
CA ILE A 125 8.28 16.08 4.46
C ILE A 125 7.36 14.87 4.21
N LEU A 126 7.89 13.65 4.32
CA LEU A 126 7.11 12.43 4.08
C LEU A 126 5.98 12.27 5.10
N SER A 127 6.28 12.35 6.39
CA SER A 127 5.30 12.23 7.49
C SER A 127 4.21 13.29 7.35
N LYS A 128 4.59 14.56 7.11
CA LYS A 128 3.63 15.64 6.89
C LYS A 128 2.68 15.37 5.72
N ASN A 129 3.21 15.01 4.55
CA ASN A 129 2.37 14.75 3.37
C ASN A 129 1.48 13.52 3.57
N GLN A 130 1.96 12.48 4.23
CA GLN A 130 1.15 11.30 4.55
C GLN A 130 -0.05 11.67 5.42
N LEU A 131 0.17 12.37 6.53
CA LEU A 131 -0.89 12.73 7.48
C LEU A 131 -1.88 13.73 6.88
N GLU A 132 -1.39 14.78 6.22
CA GLU A 132 -2.24 15.74 5.50
C GLU A 132 -3.05 15.05 4.38
N GLY A 133 -2.42 14.10 3.68
CA GLY A 133 -3.05 13.34 2.61
C GLY A 133 -4.16 12.43 3.12
N ILE A 134 -3.92 11.70 4.22
CA ILE A 134 -4.92 10.85 4.89
C ILE A 134 -6.13 11.69 5.29
N LYS A 135 -5.89 12.81 5.97
CA LYS A 135 -6.96 13.73 6.37
C LYS A 135 -7.77 14.22 5.17
N LYS A 136 -7.08 14.73 4.16
CA LYS A 136 -7.73 15.29 2.97
C LYS A 136 -8.57 14.25 2.22
N ILE A 137 -8.05 13.02 2.05
CA ILE A 137 -8.76 11.98 1.28
C ILE A 137 -9.94 11.39 2.06
N THR A 138 -9.83 11.27 3.39
CA THR A 138 -10.96 10.89 4.25
C THR A 138 -12.05 11.96 4.23
N ASP A 139 -11.70 13.25 4.29
CA ASP A 139 -12.67 14.36 4.21
C ASP A 139 -13.47 14.36 2.89
N LEU A 140 -12.92 13.72 1.83
CA LEU A 140 -13.58 13.49 0.55
C LEU A 140 -14.43 12.20 0.50
N GLY A 141 -14.52 11.45 1.60
CA GLY A 141 -15.36 10.26 1.73
C GLY A 141 -14.73 8.96 1.22
N VAL A 142 -13.42 8.94 0.97
CA VAL A 142 -12.71 7.73 0.55
C VAL A 142 -12.23 6.96 1.78
N VAL A 143 -12.44 5.64 1.78
CA VAL A 143 -12.01 4.77 2.90
C VAL A 143 -10.49 4.66 2.92
N VAL A 144 -9.87 4.91 4.07
CA VAL A 144 -8.42 4.84 4.25
C VAL A 144 -8.01 3.66 5.12
N LYS A 145 -7.18 2.79 4.54
CA LYS A 145 -6.46 1.74 5.28
C LYS A 145 -5.01 2.17 5.49
N VAL A 146 -4.46 1.95 6.68
CA VAL A 146 -3.05 2.19 6.95
C VAL A 146 -2.30 0.87 7.09
N ASN A 147 -1.28 0.67 6.25
CA ASN A 147 -0.33 -0.43 6.42
C ASN A 147 0.84 0.06 7.27
N ILE A 148 1.24 -0.77 8.24
CA ILE A 148 2.42 -0.54 9.07
C ILE A 148 3.28 -1.80 9.01
N VAL A 149 4.55 -1.67 8.65
CA VAL A 149 5.52 -2.77 8.80
C VAL A 149 6.10 -2.70 10.21
N LEU A 150 5.92 -3.75 11.00
CA LEU A 150 6.50 -3.88 12.34
C LEU A 150 7.98 -4.26 12.22
N ILE A 151 8.86 -3.40 12.70
CA ILE A 151 10.32 -3.51 12.70
C ILE A 151 10.78 -3.55 14.18
N PRO A 152 11.11 -4.74 14.71
CA PRO A 152 11.55 -4.89 16.10
C PRO A 152 12.78 -4.03 16.42
N GLY A 153 12.77 -3.35 17.55
CA GLY A 153 13.82 -2.44 18.00
C GLY A 153 13.89 -1.10 17.26
N LEU A 154 12.92 -0.78 16.39
CA LEU A 154 12.87 0.50 15.68
C LEU A 154 11.52 1.21 15.82
N ASN A 155 10.40 0.55 15.47
CA ASN A 155 9.06 1.15 15.54
C ASN A 155 8.04 0.31 16.30
N ASP A 156 8.48 -0.75 16.96
CA ASP A 156 7.67 -1.67 17.75
C ASP A 156 7.04 -1.01 18.97
N GLU A 157 7.78 -0.15 19.67
CA GLU A 157 7.22 0.68 20.74
C GLU A 157 6.43 1.89 20.21
N HIS A 158 6.63 2.26 18.94
CA HIS A 158 6.01 3.42 18.29
C HIS A 158 4.62 3.14 17.71
N ILE A 159 4.25 1.86 17.55
CA ILE A 159 3.09 1.49 16.73
C ILE A 159 1.75 2.03 17.25
N VAL A 160 1.62 2.18 18.58
CA VAL A 160 0.43 2.77 19.21
C VAL A 160 0.32 4.26 18.88
N GLU A 161 1.44 4.98 18.83
CA GLU A 161 1.45 6.40 18.45
C GLU A 161 1.07 6.58 16.99
N ILE A 162 1.57 5.71 16.10
CA ILE A 162 1.14 5.68 14.70
C ILE A 162 -0.38 5.49 14.64
N ALA A 163 -0.94 4.50 15.35
CA ALA A 163 -2.36 4.19 15.32
C ALA A 163 -3.24 5.36 15.79
N LYS A 164 -2.88 6.01 16.90
CA LYS A 164 -3.56 7.22 17.40
C LYS A 164 -3.53 8.33 16.36
N THR A 165 -2.35 8.64 15.83
CA THR A 165 -2.14 9.75 14.91
C THR A 165 -2.92 9.57 13.62
N VAL A 166 -2.87 8.37 13.01
CA VAL A 166 -3.63 8.12 11.77
C VAL A 166 -5.13 8.03 12.03
N LYS A 167 -5.57 7.60 13.22
CA LYS A 167 -6.99 7.67 13.62
C LYS A 167 -7.47 9.12 13.70
N GLU A 168 -6.69 10.02 14.29
CA GLU A 168 -6.99 11.45 14.35
C GLU A 168 -7.04 12.09 12.96
N CYS A 169 -6.26 11.58 12.01
CA CYS A 169 -6.33 11.97 10.60
C CYS A 169 -7.51 11.35 9.85
N GLY A 170 -8.27 10.41 10.44
CA GLY A 170 -9.46 9.84 9.82
C GLY A 170 -9.24 8.49 9.10
N ALA A 171 -8.18 7.75 9.42
CA ALA A 171 -8.06 6.37 8.95
C ALA A 171 -9.21 5.48 9.47
N ASP A 172 -9.59 4.47 8.69
CA ASP A 172 -10.69 3.55 8.98
C ASP A 172 -10.21 2.18 9.48
N LEU A 173 -9.04 1.74 9.01
CA LEU A 173 -8.50 0.40 9.28
C LEU A 173 -6.98 0.43 9.38
N ILE A 174 -6.41 -0.41 10.23
CA ILE A 174 -4.96 -0.65 10.30
C ILE A 174 -4.63 -2.08 9.90
N ASN A 175 -3.47 -2.27 9.28
CA ASN A 175 -2.91 -3.57 8.95
C ASN A 175 -1.44 -3.61 9.35
N VAL A 176 -1.16 -4.33 10.44
CA VAL A 176 0.20 -4.56 10.93
C VAL A 176 0.79 -5.78 10.22
N LEU A 177 1.88 -5.54 9.50
CA LEU A 177 2.60 -6.50 8.67
C LEU A 177 3.94 -6.86 9.32
N PRO A 178 4.35 -8.13 9.29
CA PRO A 178 5.69 -8.50 9.72
C PRO A 178 6.74 -8.00 8.73
N LEU A 179 7.86 -7.47 9.26
CA LEU A 179 9.04 -7.21 8.45
C LEU A 179 9.50 -8.47 7.73
N ILE A 180 9.87 -8.31 6.46
CA ILE A 180 10.68 -9.28 5.72
C ILE A 180 12.10 -8.70 5.65
N PRO A 181 13.07 -9.26 6.39
CA PRO A 181 14.42 -8.70 6.48
C PRO A 181 15.13 -8.75 5.13
N LEU A 182 15.24 -7.60 4.48
CA LEU A 182 15.85 -7.43 3.16
C LEU A 182 16.54 -6.07 3.06
N ASN A 183 17.50 -5.96 2.15
CA ASN A 183 18.19 -4.71 1.83
C ASN A 183 18.76 -4.03 3.10
N LYS A 184 18.45 -2.74 3.31
CA LYS A 184 18.87 -1.96 4.49
C LYS A 184 18.34 -2.51 5.81
N MET A 185 17.31 -3.35 5.78
CA MET A 185 16.68 -3.94 6.96
C MET A 185 17.09 -5.41 7.16
N ALA A 186 18.11 -5.90 6.46
CA ALA A 186 18.54 -7.29 6.54
C ALA A 186 19.01 -7.71 7.95
N ASP A 187 19.53 -6.76 8.72
CA ASP A 187 20.05 -7.01 10.08
C ASP A 187 18.95 -6.97 11.17
N TYR A 188 17.73 -6.56 10.83
CA TYR A 188 16.60 -6.58 11.75
C TYR A 188 15.93 -7.97 11.74
N PRO A 189 15.50 -8.49 12.90
CA PRO A 189 14.80 -9.76 12.93
C PRO A 189 13.40 -9.62 12.33
N ARG A 190 12.91 -10.69 11.68
CA ARG A 190 11.47 -10.82 11.39
C ARG A 190 10.72 -10.95 12.72
N PRO A 191 9.70 -10.12 13.00
CA PRO A 191 8.94 -10.25 14.23
C PRO A 191 8.25 -11.63 14.31
N GLY A 192 8.29 -12.24 15.48
CA GLY A 192 7.60 -13.48 15.77
C GLY A 192 6.08 -13.29 15.84
N CYS A 193 5.34 -14.40 15.79
CA CYS A 193 3.87 -14.35 15.86
C CYS A 193 3.35 -13.65 17.13
N GLY A 194 4.03 -13.85 18.27
CA GLY A 194 3.66 -13.19 19.53
C GLY A 194 3.84 -11.67 19.50
N GLU A 195 4.90 -11.17 18.88
CA GLU A 195 5.15 -9.73 18.73
C GLU A 195 4.12 -9.09 17.80
N ILE A 196 3.79 -9.76 16.68
CA ILE A 196 2.76 -9.30 15.75
C ILE A 196 1.38 -9.27 16.40
N GLU A 197 0.99 -10.33 17.11
CA GLU A 197 -0.32 -10.39 17.77
C GLU A 197 -0.43 -9.40 18.93
N LYS A 198 0.67 -9.16 19.67
CA LYS A 198 0.72 -8.08 20.65
C LYS A 198 0.52 -6.73 19.98
N ALA A 199 1.32 -6.41 18.96
CA ALA A 199 1.24 -5.13 18.25
C ALA A 199 -0.16 -4.91 17.65
N ARG A 200 -0.78 -5.95 17.08
CA ARG A 200 -2.16 -5.91 16.58
C ARG A 200 -3.16 -5.63 17.70
N SER A 201 -3.04 -6.31 18.83
CA SER A 201 -3.94 -6.09 19.98
C SER A 201 -3.80 -4.67 20.52
N ASP A 202 -2.57 -4.18 20.64
CA ASP A 202 -2.28 -2.83 21.16
C ASP A 202 -2.89 -1.73 20.25
N VAL A 203 -2.86 -1.88 18.92
CA VAL A 203 -3.45 -0.90 17.99
C VAL A 203 -4.96 -1.07 17.79
N GLU A 204 -5.51 -2.27 18.05
CA GLU A 204 -6.94 -2.57 17.91
C GLU A 204 -7.82 -1.79 18.89
N GLU A 205 -7.22 -1.27 19.97
CA GLU A 205 -7.87 -0.32 20.88
C GLU A 205 -8.25 1.00 20.19
N TYR A 206 -7.60 1.36 19.08
CA TYR A 206 -7.77 2.65 18.40
C TYR A 206 -8.45 2.52 17.03
N LEU A 207 -8.08 1.48 16.27
CA LEU A 207 -8.60 1.23 14.93
C LEU A 207 -8.83 -0.26 14.70
N PRO A 208 -9.90 -0.66 13.99
CA PRO A 208 -10.08 -2.06 13.64
C PRO A 208 -8.89 -2.58 12.83
N VAL A 209 -8.47 -3.82 13.12
CA VAL A 209 -7.25 -4.40 12.56
C VAL A 209 -7.57 -5.45 11.51
N PHE A 210 -6.95 -5.31 10.34
CA PHE A 210 -6.96 -6.31 9.29
C PHE A 210 -5.97 -7.44 9.62
N ARG A 211 -6.45 -8.69 9.61
CA ARG A 211 -5.67 -9.86 10.05
C ARG A 211 -5.37 -10.88 8.94
N ALA A 212 -5.99 -10.75 7.77
CA ALA A 212 -5.91 -11.72 6.68
C ALA A 212 -4.89 -11.34 5.58
N CYS A 213 -3.91 -10.49 5.88
CA CYS A 213 -2.93 -10.07 4.87
C CYS A 213 -1.90 -11.16 4.60
N THR A 214 -1.72 -11.48 3.32
CA THR A 214 -0.75 -12.46 2.80
C THR A 214 0.40 -11.78 2.04
N GLN A 215 0.60 -10.48 2.27
CA GLN A 215 1.66 -9.65 1.66
C GLN A 215 1.82 -9.87 0.13
N CYS A 216 0.75 -9.59 -0.62
CA CYS A 216 0.65 -9.89 -2.05
C CYS A 216 1.73 -9.26 -2.93
N ARG A 217 1.93 -9.85 -4.12
CA ARG A 217 2.63 -9.21 -5.24
C ARG A 217 1.78 -8.10 -5.87
N ALA A 218 2.43 -7.22 -6.64
CA ALA A 218 1.76 -6.15 -7.36
C ALA A 218 1.02 -6.63 -8.62
N ASP A 219 1.33 -7.84 -9.10
CA ASP A 219 0.79 -8.47 -10.29
C ASP A 219 -0.13 -9.68 -9.99
N ALA A 220 -0.58 -9.82 -8.75
CA ALA A 220 -1.49 -10.88 -8.33
C ALA A 220 -2.91 -10.61 -8.84
N TYR A 221 -3.61 -11.66 -9.29
CA TYR A 221 -5.01 -11.60 -9.69
C TYR A 221 -5.78 -12.87 -9.29
N GLY A 222 -7.10 -12.73 -9.13
CA GLY A 222 -7.99 -13.82 -8.76
C GLY A 222 -8.45 -13.77 -7.30
N ILE A 223 -8.69 -14.94 -6.68
CA ILE A 223 -9.25 -15.07 -5.32
C ILE A 223 -8.17 -15.59 -4.36
N PRO A 224 -7.64 -14.73 -3.45
CA PRO A 224 -6.64 -15.14 -2.48
C PRO A 224 -7.08 -16.36 -1.65
N GLY A 225 -6.20 -17.35 -1.50
CA GLY A 225 -6.45 -18.55 -0.71
C GLY A 225 -7.23 -19.66 -1.43
N LYS A 226 -7.71 -19.44 -2.66
CA LYS A 226 -8.26 -20.50 -3.53
C LYS A 226 -7.22 -20.86 -4.60
N LYS A 227 -6.35 -21.84 -4.33
CA LYS A 227 -5.19 -22.22 -5.18
C LYS A 227 -5.47 -22.28 -6.70
N HIS A 228 -6.64 -22.72 -7.14
CA HIS A 228 -6.98 -22.82 -8.57
C HIS A 228 -7.47 -21.51 -9.21
N LYS A 229 -7.69 -20.48 -8.40
CA LYS A 229 -8.15 -19.15 -8.79
C LYS A 229 -7.19 -18.05 -8.30
N ASP A 230 -6.00 -18.40 -7.82
CA ASP A 230 -5.00 -17.46 -7.27
C ASP A 230 -3.80 -17.45 -8.22
N HIS A 231 -3.63 -16.34 -8.92
CA HIS A 231 -2.72 -16.24 -10.05
C HIS A 231 -1.85 -14.98 -9.93
N HIS A 232 -0.83 -14.91 -10.78
CA HIS A 232 0.06 -13.75 -10.94
C HIS A 232 0.56 -13.67 -12.37
N LEU A 233 1.04 -12.50 -12.77
CA LEU A 233 1.60 -12.32 -14.11
C LEU A 233 3.01 -12.94 -14.23
N GLY A 234 3.29 -13.55 -15.38
CA GLY A 234 4.59 -14.14 -15.70
C GLY A 234 4.88 -15.46 -14.96
N ASN A 235 6.16 -15.87 -14.96
CA ASN A 235 6.61 -17.17 -14.44
C ASN A 235 7.06 -17.12 -12.97
N ALA A 236 6.46 -16.23 -12.17
CA ALA A 236 6.87 -16.08 -10.77
C ALA A 236 6.52 -17.32 -9.91
N PRO A 237 7.19 -17.50 -8.76
CA PRO A 237 7.03 -18.70 -7.95
C PRO A 237 5.69 -18.76 -7.19
N GLN A 238 5.13 -17.62 -6.77
CA GLN A 238 3.90 -17.52 -5.98
C GLN A 238 3.31 -16.10 -6.01
N SER A 239 2.01 -15.94 -5.72
CA SER A 239 1.29 -14.66 -5.68
C SER A 239 1.36 -13.92 -4.33
N HIS A 240 1.78 -14.61 -3.26
CA HIS A 240 1.74 -14.16 -1.86
C HIS A 240 3.00 -14.57 -1.10
N PHE A 241 3.28 -13.92 0.04
CA PHE A 241 4.45 -14.16 0.91
C PHE A 241 4.05 -14.50 2.35
#